data_AF-A0A4R2D9R0-F1
#
_entry.id   AF-A0A4R2D9R0-F1
#
_cell.length_a   1.000
_cell.length_b   1.000
_cell.length_c   1.000
_cell.angle_alpha   90.00
_cell.angle_beta   90.00
_cell.angle_gamma   90.00
#
_symmetry.space_group_name_H-M   'P 1'
#
loop_
_entity.id
_entity.type
_entity.pdbx_description
1 polymer ?
#
loop_
_entity_poly.entity_id
_entity_poly.type
_entity_poly.pdbx_seq_one_letter_code
_entity_poly.pdbx_strand_id
1 'polypeptide(L)'
;MPPSRTRSDRSRTGGREAIAQFYRALEAAEIDTTLLHLRVAERNAAFHFRVVTKTGDQTITIEPIDVMTFDPDGLITSMRAFWSPEDMLTGQ
;
A
#
# COMPACT_ATOMS: atom_id res chain seq x y z
N MET A 1 23.34 17.35 22.16
CA MET A 1 22.13 17.66 21.37
C MET A 1 21.79 16.43 20.55
N PRO A 2 20.71 15.68 20.86
CA PRO A 2 20.32 14.55 20.02
C PRO A 2 19.65 15.07 18.74
N PRO A 3 19.84 14.42 17.58
CA PRO A 3 19.20 14.85 16.34
C PRO A 3 17.68 14.69 16.45
N SER A 4 16.98 15.74 16.04
CA SER A 4 15.53 15.80 15.87
C SER A 4 15.07 14.62 15.02
N ARG A 5 14.46 13.61 15.66
CA ARG A 5 13.67 12.61 14.94
C ARG A 5 12.41 13.31 14.45
N THR A 6 12.46 13.83 13.23
CA THR A 6 11.26 14.16 12.46
C THR A 6 10.45 12.88 12.36
N ARG A 7 9.41 12.77 13.21
CA ARG A 7 8.38 11.75 13.07
C ARG A 7 7.76 12.01 11.70
N SER A 8 8.09 11.22 10.69
CA SER A 8 7.27 11.22 9.47
C SER A 8 5.85 10.92 9.96
N ASP A 9 4.93 11.80 9.59
CA ASP A 9 3.51 11.60 9.81
C ASP A 9 3.12 10.28 9.13
N ARG A 10 3.08 9.20 9.91
CA ARG A 10 2.53 7.93 9.48
C ARG A 10 1.04 8.08 9.70
N SER A 11 0.30 8.38 8.64
CA SER A 11 -1.16 8.23 8.61
C SER A 11 -1.51 6.80 9.00
N ARG A 12 -1.74 6.57 10.30
CA ARG A 12 -2.16 5.28 10.82
C ARG A 12 -3.67 5.19 10.64
N THR A 13 -4.09 4.53 9.58
CA THR A 13 -5.48 4.14 9.40
C THR A 13 -5.76 2.96 10.35
N GLY A 14 -6.53 3.19 11.41
CA GLY A 14 -6.85 2.19 12.43
C GLY A 14 -8.34 1.92 12.53
N GLY A 15 -8.72 0.64 12.60
CA GLY A 15 -10.11 0.22 12.68
C GLY A 15 -10.76 -0.01 11.31
N ARG A 16 -11.72 -0.94 11.26
CA ARG A 16 -12.35 -1.41 10.01
C ARG A 16 -13.01 -0.28 9.21
N GLU A 17 -13.65 0.65 9.89
CA GLU A 17 -14.32 1.80 9.26
C GLU A 17 -13.33 2.76 8.60
N ALA A 18 -12.25 3.13 9.29
CA ALA A 18 -11.21 3.99 8.74
C ALA A 18 -10.53 3.33 7.53
N ILE A 19 -10.30 2.01 7.59
CA ILE A 19 -9.75 1.23 6.47
C ILE A 19 -10.72 1.27 5.29
N ALA A 20 -12.01 1.02 5.51
CA ALA A 20 -13.02 1.11 4.45
C ALA A 20 -13.05 2.51 3.82
N GLN A 21 -13.03 3.56 4.64
CA GLN A 21 -13.01 4.95 4.17
C GLN A 21 -11.76 5.28 3.35
N PHE A 22 -10.60 4.75 3.73
CA PHE A 22 -9.36 4.90 2.96
C PHE A 22 -9.50 4.29 1.56
N TYR A 23 -10.07 3.09 1.47
CA TYR A 23 -10.25 2.41 0.18
C TYR A 23 -11.38 2.98 -0.69
N ARG A 24 -12.34 3.74 -0.14
CA ARG A 24 -13.38 4.42 -0.94
C ARG A 24 -12.81 5.36 -2.00
N ALA A 25 -11.65 5.96 -1.75
CA ALA A 25 -10.97 6.83 -2.71
C ALA A 25 -10.61 6.12 -4.03
N LEU A 26 -10.53 4.79 -4.01
CA LEU A 26 -10.21 3.96 -5.15
C LEU A 26 -11.45 3.51 -5.95
N GLU A 27 -12.67 3.68 -5.43
CA GLU A 27 -13.91 3.18 -6.07
C GLU A 27 -14.18 3.82 -7.44
N ALA A 28 -13.69 5.03 -7.68
CA ALA A 28 -13.93 5.76 -8.92
C ALA A 28 -12.91 5.48 -10.04
N ALA A 29 -11.86 4.70 -9.77
CA ALA A 29 -10.77 4.47 -10.70
C ALA A 29 -10.75 3.03 -11.22
N GLU A 30 -10.33 2.84 -12.47
CA GLU A 30 -9.99 1.50 -12.97
C GLU A 30 -8.62 1.13 -12.40
N ILE A 31 -8.54 0.01 -11.69
CA ILE A 31 -7.31 -0.42 -11.01
C ILE A 31 -6.96 -1.83 -11.47
N ASP A 32 -5.78 -1.99 -12.05
CA ASP A 32 -5.14 -3.27 -12.32
C ASP A 32 -4.01 -3.50 -11.32
N THR A 33 -3.94 -4.71 -10.77
CA THR A 33 -2.86 -5.08 -9.84
C THR A 33 -2.19 -6.37 -10.31
N THR A 34 -0.86 -6.35 -10.36
CA THR A 34 -0.04 -7.51 -10.77
C THR A 34 0.98 -7.83 -9.69
N LEU A 35 0.91 -9.04 -9.11
CA LEU A 35 1.92 -9.52 -8.16
C LEU A 35 3.23 -9.82 -8.89
N LEU A 36 4.33 -9.20 -8.47
CA LEU A 36 5.65 -9.36 -9.09
C LEU A 36 6.54 -10.32 -8.28
N HIS A 37 6.50 -10.23 -6.95
CA HIS A 37 7.28 -11.10 -6.05
C HIS A 37 6.60 -11.27 -4.70
N LEU A 38 6.72 -12.46 -4.10
CA LEU A 38 6.14 -12.78 -2.79
C LEU A 38 7.11 -13.57 -1.93
N ARG A 39 7.15 -13.22 -0.64
CA ARG A 39 7.75 -14.02 0.43
C ARG A 39 6.76 -14.13 1.58
N VAL A 40 6.62 -15.34 2.12
CA VAL A 40 5.79 -15.63 3.29
C VAL A 40 6.65 -16.34 4.33
N ALA A 41 6.54 -15.90 5.57
CA ALA A 41 7.21 -16.52 6.72
C ALA A 41 6.31 -16.41 7.96
N GLU A 42 5.91 -17.56 8.50
CA GLU A 42 4.93 -17.67 9.59
C GLU A 42 3.68 -16.82 9.32
N ARG A 43 3.49 -15.76 10.11
CA ARG A 43 2.34 -14.86 10.11
C ARG A 43 2.64 -13.55 9.39
N ASN A 44 3.60 -13.56 8.47
CA ASN A 44 4.08 -12.38 7.77
C ASN A 44 4.13 -12.64 6.26
N ALA A 45 3.75 -11.63 5.49
CA ALA A 45 3.97 -11.59 4.05
C ALA A 45 4.68 -10.30 3.67
N ALA A 46 5.64 -10.39 2.76
CA ALA A 46 6.25 -9.26 2.09
C ALA A 46 6.13 -9.47 0.59
N PHE A 47 5.57 -8.51 -0.14
CA PHE A 47 5.36 -8.66 -1.57
C PHE A 47 5.54 -7.35 -2.32
N HIS A 48 6.14 -7.49 -3.51
CA HIS A 48 6.30 -6.44 -4.50
C HIS A 48 5.25 -6.65 -5.57
N PHE A 49 4.50 -5.60 -5.90
CA PHE A 49 3.41 -5.68 -6.88
C PHE A 49 3.28 -4.37 -7.61
N ARG A 50 2.76 -4.42 -8.83
CA ARG A 50 2.43 -3.24 -9.62
C ARG A 50 0.96 -2.90 -9.42
N VAL A 51 0.67 -1.62 -9.25
CA VAL A 51 -0.67 -1.03 -9.30
C VAL A 51 -0.70 -0.08 -10.48
N VAL A 52 -1.64 -0.28 -11.40
CA VAL A 52 -1.94 0.63 -12.50
C VAL A 52 -3.33 1.20 -12.27
N THR A 53 -3.41 2.51 -12.07
CA THR A 53 -4.67 3.24 -11.88
C THR A 53 -4.93 4.10 -13.10
N LYS A 54 -6.13 4.00 -13.68
CA LYS A 54 -6.58 4.84 -14.80
C LYS A 54 -7.76 5.71 -14.38
N THR A 55 -7.65 7.00 -14.66
CA THR A 55 -8.69 8.00 -14.40
C THR A 55 -8.77 8.96 -15.58
N GLY A 56 -9.82 8.83 -16.40
CA GLY A 56 -9.91 9.56 -17.68
C GLY A 56 -8.74 9.19 -18.59
N ASP A 57 -8.01 10.20 -19.08
CA ASP A 57 -6.84 10.02 -19.94
C ASP A 57 -5.52 9.85 -19.15
N GLN A 58 -5.57 9.83 -17.81
CA GLN A 58 -4.38 9.70 -16.98
C GLN A 58 -4.15 8.25 -16.54
N THR A 59 -2.95 7.73 -16.80
CA THR A 59 -2.49 6.43 -16.26
C THR A 59 -1.36 6.65 -15.26
N ILE A 60 -1.54 6.14 -14.04
CA ILE A 60 -0.53 6.17 -12.97
C ILE A 60 -0.12 4.73 -12.68
N THR A 61 1.18 4.45 -12.69
CA THR A 61 1.75 3.17 -12.28
C THR A 61 2.63 3.37 -11.05
N ILE A 62 2.52 2.47 -10.07
CA ILE A 62 3.40 2.42 -8.91
C ILE A 62 3.70 0.96 -8.57
N GLU A 63 4.92 0.68 -8.08
CA GLU A 63 5.32 -0.66 -7.65
C GLU A 63 5.74 -0.69 -6.17
N PRO A 64 4.79 -0.64 -5.21
CA PRO A 64 5.11 -0.67 -3.79
C PRO A 64 5.55 -2.05 -3.31
N ILE A 65 6.23 -2.07 -2.16
CA ILE A 65 6.42 -3.28 -1.35
C ILE A 65 5.49 -3.22 -0.15
N ASP A 66 4.57 -4.16 -0.04
CA ASP A 66 3.68 -4.29 1.11
C ASP A 66 4.21 -5.34 2.09
N VAL A 67 4.23 -5.00 3.37
CA VAL A 67 4.51 -5.92 4.48
C VAL A 67 3.25 -6.05 5.34
N MET A 68 2.77 -7.27 5.48
CA MET A 68 1.54 -7.61 6.21
C MET A 68 1.81 -8.58 7.34
N THR A 69 1.02 -8.47 8.41
CA THR A 69 0.96 -9.44 9.51
C THR A 69 -0.44 -10.03 9.65
N PHE A 70 -0.53 -11.28 10.09
CA PHE A 70 -1.79 -12.03 10.15
C PHE A 70 -2.06 -12.65 11.54
N ASP A 71 -3.32 -12.67 11.95
CA ASP A 71 -3.77 -13.39 13.16
C ASP A 71 -3.91 -14.91 12.91
N PRO A 72 -4.25 -15.75 13.93
CA PRO A 72 -4.38 -17.19 13.77
C PRO A 72 -5.42 -17.66 12.75
N ASP A 73 -6.40 -16.82 12.47
CA ASP A 73 -7.48 -17.09 11.51
C ASP A 73 -7.12 -16.58 10.10
N GLY A 74 -5.93 -16.01 9.93
CA GLY A 74 -5.44 -15.49 8.66
C GLY A 74 -5.95 -14.08 8.33
N LEU A 75 -6.54 -13.36 9.29
CA LEU A 75 -6.97 -11.97 9.08
C LEU A 75 -5.79 -11.02 9.18
N ILE A 76 -5.78 -9.98 8.34
CA ILE A 76 -4.75 -8.94 8.35
C ILE A 76 -4.85 -8.14 9.66
N THR A 77 -3.76 -8.13 10.42
CA THR A 77 -3.62 -7.36 11.67
C THR A 77 -2.82 -6.08 11.49
N SER A 78 -1.94 -6.04 10.49
CA SER A 78 -1.27 -4.82 10.05
C SER A 78 -0.88 -4.90 8.58
N MET A 79 -0.82 -3.73 7.93
CA MET A 79 -0.32 -3.54 6.58
C MET A 79 0.60 -2.30 6.61
N ARG A 80 1.73 -2.39 5.92
CA ARG A 80 2.60 -1.24 5.68
C ARG A 80 3.10 -1.30 4.24
N ALA A 81 2.70 -0.28 3.48
CA ALA A 81 3.20 -0.05 2.14
C ALA A 81 4.50 0.77 2.20
N PHE A 82 5.52 0.32 1.48
CA PHE A 82 6.79 1.00 1.30
C PHE A 82 6.88 1.49 -0.15
N TRP A 83 6.78 2.80 -0.31
CA TRP A 83 6.93 3.54 -1.55
C TRP A 83 7.11 5.02 -1.22
N SER A 84 7.43 5.82 -2.23
CA SER A 84 7.60 7.26 -2.21
C SER A 84 6.98 7.87 -3.47
N PRO A 85 6.65 9.18 -3.48
CA PRO A 85 6.15 9.84 -4.67
C PRO A 85 7.06 9.69 -5.91
N GLU A 86 8.37 9.48 -5.72
CA GLU A 86 9.33 9.25 -6.79
C GLU A 86 9.15 7.88 -7.47
N ASP A 87 8.49 6.92 -6.79
CA ASP A 87 8.15 5.61 -7.34
C ASP A 87 6.88 5.65 -8.23
N MET A 88 6.19 6.80 -8.30
CA MET A 88 5.04 6.99 -9.17
C MET A 88 5.49 7.34 -10.60
N LEU A 89 5.07 6.51 -11.54
CA LEU A 89 5.26 6.74 -12.97
C LEU A 89 3.95 7.20 -13.59
N THR A 90 3.95 8.36 -14.23
CA THR A 90 2.83 8.85 -15.04
C THR A 90 3.07 8.47 -16.49
N GLY A 91 2.18 7.64 -17.05
CA GLY A 91 2.15 7.32 -18.48
C GLY A 91 1.26 8.30 -19.24
N GLN A 92 1.64 8.61 -20.49
CA GLN A 92 0.68 9.10 -21.49
C GLN A 92 -0.22 7.97 -21.96
#